data_AF-A0A9D7EFJ1-F1
#
_entry.id   AF-A0A9D7EFJ1-F1
#
_cell.length_a   1.000
_cell.length_b   1.000
_cell.length_c   1.000
_cell.angle_alpha   90.00
_cell.angle_beta   90.00
_cell.angle_gamma   90.00
#
_symmetry.space_group_name_H-M   'P 1'
#
loop_
_entity.id
_entity.type
_entity.pdbx_description
1 polymer ?
#
loop_
_entity_poly.entity_id
_entity_poly.type
_entity_poly.pdbx_seq_one_letter_code
_entity_poly.pdbx_strand_id
1 'polypeptide(L)'
;MPRYTCDVLGGPLKSNGVELDFYGLDDSMDPLFDPQGLDEGEGFLYTNYFGLKDPTVARIAAAGRNLIVDNAQSFYAPPLPGVDTFYSCRKFFGTPDGAYLYSSSGSIKDLERDRSYDRLEHLLRGVDQGTEEGYPYFLAHEEALDRIPMRAMSHLTTAMMAGIDHSEVRARRRSNRDHLTGIGRSQSPAHRPSRC
;
A
#
# COMPACT_ATOMS: atom_id res chain seq x y z
N MET A 1 10.62 7.65 8.29
CA MET A 1 9.73 7.34 7.13
C MET A 1 10.47 7.60 5.82
N PRO A 2 10.27 6.86 4.71
CA PRO A 2 10.99 7.14 3.46
C PRO A 2 10.53 8.48 2.86
N ARG A 3 11.43 9.24 2.25
CA ARG A 3 11.08 10.46 1.49
C ARG A 3 10.17 10.15 0.30
N TYR A 4 10.37 8.99 -0.33
CA TYR A 4 9.55 8.54 -1.43
C TYR A 4 8.37 7.72 -0.89
N THR A 5 7.32 8.40 -0.43
CA THR A 5 6.10 7.73 0.05
C THR A 5 4.86 8.55 -0.27
N CYS A 6 3.68 8.02 0.05
CA CYS A 6 2.44 8.74 -0.17
C CYS A 6 2.26 9.84 0.88
N ASP A 7 1.98 11.06 0.44
CA ASP A 7 1.83 12.24 1.32
C ASP A 7 0.74 12.05 2.39
N VAL A 8 -0.23 11.17 2.14
CA VAL A 8 -1.32 10.81 3.06
C VAL A 8 -0.84 10.20 4.38
N LEU A 9 0.40 9.68 4.46
CA LEU A 9 0.92 9.11 5.71
C LEU A 9 1.34 10.18 6.72
N GLY A 10 1.80 11.35 6.23
CA GLY A 10 2.37 12.38 7.09
C GLY A 10 1.33 13.05 7.99
N GLY A 11 0.13 13.32 7.47
CA GLY A 11 -0.95 13.99 8.20
C GLY A 11 -1.40 13.25 9.46
N PRO A 12 -1.81 11.97 9.36
CA PRO A 12 -2.23 11.18 10.51
C PRO A 12 -1.14 11.02 11.58
N LEU A 13 0.12 10.78 11.19
CA LEU A 13 1.22 10.62 12.14
C LEU A 13 1.47 11.91 12.95
N LYS A 14 1.56 13.05 12.27
CA LYS A 14 1.73 14.35 12.92
C LYS A 14 0.56 14.71 13.84
N SER A 15 -0.67 14.42 13.41
CA SER A 15 -1.88 14.70 14.20
C SER A 15 -1.95 13.86 15.48
N ASN A 16 -1.25 12.74 15.54
CA ASN A 16 -1.09 11.90 16.73
C ASN A 16 0.18 12.21 17.53
N GLY A 17 0.86 13.33 17.25
CA GLY A 17 2.05 13.75 17.98
C GLY A 17 3.32 12.95 17.67
N VAL A 18 3.34 12.20 16.56
CA VAL A 18 4.53 11.46 16.13
C VAL A 18 5.48 12.39 15.38
N GLU A 19 6.71 12.51 15.86
CA GLU A 19 7.78 13.20 15.17
C GLU A 19 8.25 12.38 13.95
N LEU A 20 8.54 13.07 12.84
CA LEU A 20 8.88 12.42 11.57
C LEU A 20 10.29 12.78 11.15
N ASP A 21 11.17 11.77 11.10
CA ASP A 21 12.45 11.83 10.39
C ASP A 21 12.37 11.08 9.05
N PHE A 22 13.04 11.61 8.03
CA PHE A 22 12.97 11.14 6.65
C PHE A 22 14.29 10.60 6.11
N TYR A 23 14.27 9.35 5.66
CA TYR A 23 15.41 8.70 5.02
C TYR A 23 15.28 8.61 3.48
N GLY A 24 16.42 8.50 2.79
CA GLY A 24 16.49 8.32 1.35
C GLY A 24 16.42 6.85 0.92
N LEU A 25 16.21 6.60 -0.37
CA LEU A 25 16.30 5.27 -0.97
C LEU A 25 17.43 5.23 -1.98
N ASP A 26 18.01 4.05 -2.20
CA ASP A 26 18.91 3.83 -3.33
C ASP A 26 18.14 3.53 -4.63
N ASP A 27 18.88 3.32 -5.72
CA ASP A 27 18.30 3.02 -7.05
C ASP A 27 17.52 1.69 -7.07
N SER A 28 17.75 0.80 -6.09
CA SER A 28 17.04 -0.46 -5.91
C SER A 28 15.81 -0.30 -5.01
N MET A 29 15.48 0.91 -4.57
CA MET A 29 14.44 1.22 -3.57
C MET A 29 14.72 0.58 -2.21
N ASP A 30 15.99 0.28 -1.88
CA ASP A 30 16.39 -0.12 -0.53
C ASP A 30 16.63 1.13 0.35
N PRO A 31 16.36 1.03 1.66
CA PRO A 31 16.53 2.16 2.56
C PRO A 31 18.00 2.55 2.71
N LEU A 32 18.32 3.82 2.48
CA LEU A 32 19.57 4.46 2.89
C LEU A 32 19.45 4.90 4.35
N PHE A 33 19.16 3.94 5.21
CA PHE A 33 19.00 4.10 6.66
C PHE A 33 19.39 2.78 7.31
N ASP A 34 20.16 2.86 8.40
CA ASP A 34 20.48 1.69 9.21
C ASP A 34 19.38 1.48 10.26
N PRO A 35 18.56 0.43 10.19
CA PRO A 35 17.54 0.15 11.18
C PRO A 35 18.10 -0.06 12.59
N GLN A 36 19.40 -0.37 12.75
CA GLN A 36 20.03 -0.50 14.06
C GLN A 36 20.14 0.81 14.82
N GLY A 37 20.06 1.95 14.12
CA GLY A 37 20.14 3.28 14.72
C GLY A 37 18.86 3.77 15.41
N LEU A 38 17.80 2.95 15.47
CA LEU A 38 16.55 3.33 16.13
C LEU A 38 16.68 3.28 17.65
N ASP A 39 16.24 4.35 18.30
CA ASP A 39 16.12 4.45 19.75
C ASP A 39 14.84 3.76 20.27
N GLU A 40 14.77 3.58 21.59
CA GLU A 40 13.59 3.03 22.24
C GLU A 40 12.38 3.97 22.04
N GLY A 41 11.25 3.41 21.60
CA GLY A 41 10.04 4.17 21.27
C GLY A 41 9.97 4.68 19.83
N GLU A 42 11.05 4.56 19.06
CA GLU A 42 11.04 4.91 17.64
C GLU A 42 10.46 3.77 16.77
N GLY A 43 9.88 4.16 15.63
CA GLY A 43 9.32 3.24 14.64
C GLY A 43 9.92 3.47 13.26
N PHE A 44 10.19 2.39 12.55
CA PHE A 44 10.70 2.44 11.18
C PHE A 44 9.60 2.03 10.20
N LEU A 45 9.03 3.02 9.51
CA LEU A 45 8.09 2.76 8.42
C LEU A 45 8.86 2.47 7.14
N TYR A 46 8.53 1.37 6.46
CA TYR A 46 9.04 1.03 5.14
C TYR A 46 7.90 0.61 4.20
N THR A 47 7.90 1.17 2.98
CA THR A 47 6.92 0.81 1.95
C THR A 47 7.43 -0.35 1.11
N ASN A 48 6.63 -1.39 0.94
CA ASN A 48 6.93 -2.48 0.02
C ASN A 48 6.62 -2.05 -1.43
N TYR A 49 7.56 -1.32 -2.01
CA TYR A 49 7.41 -0.71 -3.32
C TYR A 49 7.05 -1.74 -4.40
N PHE A 50 5.91 -1.52 -5.05
CA PHE A 50 5.38 -2.30 -6.18
C PHE A 50 5.26 -3.81 -5.94
N GLY A 51 5.33 -4.26 -4.68
CA GLY A 51 5.39 -5.67 -4.32
C GLY A 51 6.66 -6.39 -4.78
N LEU A 52 7.77 -5.66 -4.93
CA LEU A 52 9.08 -6.20 -5.31
C LEU A 52 10.04 -6.30 -4.14
N LYS A 53 9.69 -5.74 -2.97
CA LYS A 53 10.62 -5.55 -1.85
C LYS A 53 10.36 -6.49 -0.69
N ASP A 54 9.66 -7.62 -0.91
CA ASP A 54 9.51 -8.69 0.08
C ASP A 54 10.86 -9.14 0.69
N PRO A 55 11.95 -9.34 -0.10
CA PRO A 55 13.25 -9.71 0.47
C PRO A 55 13.85 -8.60 1.36
N THR A 56 13.66 -7.34 0.99
CA THR A 56 14.11 -6.18 1.78
C THR A 56 13.34 -6.09 3.08
N VAL A 57 12.01 -6.23 3.04
CA VAL A 57 11.16 -6.28 4.23
C VAL A 57 11.62 -7.38 5.18
N ALA A 58 11.86 -8.59 4.66
CA ALA A 58 12.34 -9.71 5.47
C ALA A 58 13.73 -9.44 6.09
N ARG A 59 14.65 -8.85 5.32
CA ARG A 59 15.99 -8.47 5.80
C ARG A 59 15.91 -7.44 6.94
N ILE A 60 15.07 -6.42 6.80
CA ILE A 60 14.87 -5.38 7.82
C ILE A 60 14.21 -5.99 9.06
N ALA A 61 13.17 -6.80 8.88
CA ALA A 61 12.47 -7.45 9.99
C ALA A 61 13.41 -8.35 10.81
N ALA A 62 14.32 -9.07 10.14
CA ALA A 62 15.33 -9.90 10.80
C ALA A 62 16.34 -9.10 11.64
N ALA A 63 16.52 -7.80 11.38
CA ALA A 63 17.33 -6.93 12.22
C ALA A 63 16.66 -6.58 13.57
N GLY A 64 15.40 -7.00 13.78
CA GLY A 64 14.77 -7.10 15.10
C GLY A 64 14.30 -5.78 15.71
N ARG A 65 13.81 -4.85 14.88
CA ARG A 65 13.36 -3.52 15.33
C ARG A 65 11.88 -3.27 15.01
N ASN A 66 11.34 -2.20 15.58
CA ASN A 66 9.96 -1.74 15.46
C ASN A 66 9.61 -1.31 14.02
N LEU A 67 9.55 -2.29 13.12
CA LEU A 67 9.25 -2.12 11.70
C LEU A 67 7.73 -2.05 11.50
N ILE A 68 7.30 -1.04 10.76
CA ILE A 68 5.94 -0.90 10.23
C ILE A 68 6.01 -1.00 8.71
N VAL A 69 5.26 -1.93 8.12
CA VAL A 69 5.27 -2.15 6.67
C VAL A 69 4.02 -1.57 6.02
N ASP A 70 4.23 -0.65 5.10
CA ASP A 70 3.21 -0.17 4.17
C ASP A 70 3.16 -1.10 2.94
N ASN A 71 2.15 -1.98 2.92
CA ASN A 71 1.83 -2.86 1.80
C ASN A 71 0.68 -2.31 0.94
N ALA A 72 0.42 -0.99 0.94
CA ALA A 72 -0.60 -0.40 0.07
C ALA A 72 -0.36 -0.70 -1.42
N GLN A 73 0.89 -0.93 -1.83
CA GLN A 73 1.26 -1.35 -3.20
C GLN A 73 1.50 -2.86 -3.34
N SER A 74 1.31 -3.65 -2.28
CA SER A 74 1.65 -5.07 -2.22
C SER A 74 0.57 -5.87 -1.49
N PHE A 75 -0.68 -5.77 -1.96
CA PHE A 75 -1.84 -6.36 -1.28
C PHE A 75 -1.71 -7.87 -0.99
N TYR A 76 -1.04 -8.61 -1.89
CA TYR A 76 -0.88 -10.06 -1.78
C TYR A 76 0.45 -10.49 -1.14
N ALA A 77 1.29 -9.56 -0.67
CA ALA A 77 2.45 -9.93 0.12
C ALA A 77 1.99 -10.47 1.48
N PRO A 78 2.56 -11.60 1.94
CA PRO A 78 2.22 -12.13 3.25
C PRO A 78 2.76 -11.19 4.35
N PRO A 79 2.01 -10.95 5.43
CA PRO A 79 2.55 -10.26 6.59
C PRO A 79 3.63 -11.11 7.27
N LEU A 80 4.56 -10.45 7.95
CA LEU A 80 5.56 -11.13 8.79
C LEU A 80 5.08 -11.18 10.24
N PRO A 81 5.23 -12.33 10.95
CA PRO A 81 4.91 -12.41 12.37
C PRO A 81 5.64 -11.35 13.19
N GLY A 82 4.90 -10.65 14.06
CA GLY A 82 5.48 -9.61 14.91
C GLY A 82 5.81 -8.28 14.22
N VAL A 83 5.44 -8.12 12.93
CA VAL A 83 5.64 -6.88 12.18
C VAL A 83 4.29 -6.26 11.83
N ASP A 84 4.06 -5.04 12.32
CA ASP A 84 2.83 -4.31 12.00
C ASP A 84 2.79 -3.98 10.51
N THR A 85 1.73 -4.38 9.83
CA THR A 85 1.63 -4.29 8.37
C THR A 85 0.23 -3.87 7.96
N PHE A 86 0.11 -2.85 7.11
CA PHE A 86 -1.19 -2.42 6.58
C PHE A 86 -1.26 -2.48 5.05
N TYR A 87 -2.47 -2.64 4.53
CA TYR A 87 -2.77 -2.86 3.11
C TYR A 87 -3.88 -1.93 2.66
N SER A 88 -3.89 -1.58 1.36
CA SER A 88 -4.97 -0.79 0.76
C SER A 88 -5.82 -1.67 -0.15
N CYS A 89 -7.13 -1.76 0.13
CA CYS A 89 -8.06 -2.45 -0.77
C CYS A 89 -8.26 -1.66 -2.06
N ARG A 90 -8.41 -0.33 -1.94
CA ARG A 90 -8.76 0.58 -3.06
C ARG A 90 -7.72 0.61 -4.18
N LYS A 91 -6.45 0.35 -3.88
CA LYS A 91 -5.39 0.28 -4.91
C LYS A 91 -5.44 -1.00 -5.75
N PHE A 92 -6.21 -2.00 -5.32
CA PHE A 92 -6.26 -3.31 -5.96
C PHE A 92 -7.65 -3.68 -6.47
N PHE A 93 -8.70 -3.15 -5.86
CA PHE A 93 -10.09 -3.52 -6.11
C PHE A 93 -10.96 -2.27 -6.26
N GLY A 94 -12.06 -2.40 -7.00
CA GLY A 94 -13.07 -1.35 -7.15
C GLY A 94 -13.92 -1.21 -5.88
N THR A 95 -13.31 -0.75 -4.79
CA THR A 95 -13.97 -0.53 -3.50
C THR A 95 -13.94 0.94 -3.10
N PRO A 96 -14.98 1.45 -2.41
CA PRO A 96 -15.08 2.87 -2.03
C PRO A 96 -14.24 3.23 -0.81
N ASP A 97 -13.88 2.24 0.01
CA ASP A 97 -12.99 2.36 1.17
C ASP A 97 -12.18 1.06 1.35
N GLY A 98 -11.50 0.95 2.49
CA GLY A 98 -11.03 -0.33 3.01
C GLY A 98 -9.52 -0.48 3.07
N ALA A 99 -9.08 -1.06 4.18
CA ALA A 99 -7.72 -1.46 4.45
C ALA A 99 -7.73 -2.72 5.32
N TYR A 100 -6.64 -3.50 5.25
CA TYR A 100 -6.36 -4.53 6.25
C TYR A 100 -5.20 -4.07 7.12
N LEU A 101 -5.25 -4.44 8.40
CA LEU A 101 -4.15 -4.31 9.33
C LEU A 101 -3.81 -5.69 9.89
N TYR A 102 -2.54 -6.03 9.85
CA TYR A 102 -1.96 -7.14 10.58
C TYR A 102 -1.09 -6.55 11.69
N SER A 103 -1.43 -6.83 12.96
CA SER A 103 -0.70 -6.34 14.12
C SER A 103 -0.80 -7.33 15.28
N SER A 104 0.28 -7.43 16.06
CA SER A 104 0.31 -8.23 17.30
C SER A 104 -0.13 -7.42 18.53
N SER A 105 -0.23 -6.09 18.42
CA SER A 105 -0.45 -5.19 19.57
C SER A 105 -1.82 -5.37 20.22
N GLY A 106 -2.79 -5.98 19.54
CA GLY A 106 -4.17 -6.18 20.02
C GLY A 106 -4.87 -4.89 20.46
N SER A 107 -4.30 -3.73 20.14
CA SER A 107 -4.60 -2.42 20.71
C SER A 107 -5.77 -1.74 19.99
N ILE A 108 -6.03 -2.12 18.74
CA ILE A 108 -7.15 -1.61 17.96
C ILE A 108 -8.38 -2.45 18.26
N LYS A 109 -9.27 -1.90 19.08
CA LYS A 109 -10.58 -2.47 19.40
C LYS A 109 -11.64 -1.39 19.20
N ASP A 110 -12.84 -1.83 18.88
CA ASP A 110 -14.07 -1.00 18.94
C ASP A 110 -14.09 0.24 18.04
N LEU A 111 -13.48 0.16 16.85
CA LEU A 111 -13.65 1.21 15.83
C LEU A 111 -15.11 1.30 15.39
N GLU A 112 -15.64 2.52 15.32
CA GLU A 112 -16.95 2.78 14.70
C GLU A 112 -16.93 2.26 13.26
N ARG A 113 -17.97 1.54 12.85
CA ARG A 113 -18.07 1.02 11.49
C ARG A 113 -18.48 2.11 10.52
N ASP A 114 -17.77 2.18 9.41
CA ASP A 114 -18.04 3.20 8.41
C ASP A 114 -19.24 2.88 7.50
N ARG A 115 -19.69 3.90 6.76
CA ARG A 115 -20.70 3.81 5.70
C ARG A 115 -20.14 4.48 4.44
N SER A 116 -20.20 3.79 3.30
CA SER A 116 -19.42 4.15 2.11
C SER A 116 -20.19 4.09 0.79
N TYR A 117 -21.50 3.90 0.86
CA TYR A 117 -22.36 3.81 -0.33
C TYR A 117 -22.34 5.10 -1.15
N ASP A 118 -22.17 6.24 -0.48
CA ASP A 118 -22.04 7.58 -1.04
C ASP A 118 -20.69 7.80 -1.75
N ARG A 119 -19.67 7.01 -1.41
CA ARG A 119 -18.33 7.07 -2.02
C ARG A 119 -18.16 6.17 -3.26
N LEU A 120 -19.21 5.48 -3.69
CA LEU A 120 -19.18 4.63 -4.88
C LEU A 120 -19.37 5.39 -6.20
N GLU A 121 -19.78 6.66 -6.17
CA GLU A 121 -20.22 7.38 -7.37
C GLU A 121 -19.16 7.34 -8.48
N HIS A 122 -17.89 7.59 -8.15
CA HIS A 122 -16.79 7.53 -9.10
C HIS A 122 -16.60 6.15 -9.76
N LEU A 123 -16.86 5.07 -9.02
CA LEU A 123 -16.76 3.70 -9.53
C LEU A 123 -17.94 3.37 -10.43
N LEU A 124 -19.15 3.77 -10.05
CA LEU A 124 -20.36 3.54 -10.85
C LEU A 124 -20.30 4.31 -12.17
N ARG A 125 -19.89 5.58 -12.13
CA ARG A 125 -19.65 6.38 -13.34
C ARG A 125 -18.55 5.77 -14.20
N GLY A 126 -17.48 5.26 -13.58
CA GLY A 126 -16.41 4.56 -14.29
C GLY A 126 -16.91 3.37 -15.13
N VAL A 127 -17.89 2.62 -14.62
CA VAL A 127 -18.50 1.48 -15.32
C VAL A 127 -19.36 1.94 -16.50
N ASP A 128 -20.21 2.95 -16.32
CA ASP A 128 -21.20 3.35 -17.34
C ASP A 128 -20.64 4.34 -18.37
N GLN A 129 -19.71 5.21 -17.96
CA GLN A 129 -19.29 6.40 -18.69
C GLN A 129 -17.76 6.45 -18.92
N GLY A 130 -17.03 5.48 -18.35
CA GLY A 130 -15.56 5.43 -18.40
C GLY A 130 -14.91 6.17 -17.23
N THR A 131 -13.68 5.76 -16.91
CA THR A 131 -12.94 6.22 -15.72
C THR A 131 -12.76 7.74 -15.64
N GLU A 132 -12.58 8.40 -16.79
CA GLU A 132 -12.37 9.86 -16.86
C GLU A 132 -13.56 10.64 -16.30
N GLU A 133 -14.80 10.20 -16.59
CA GLU A 133 -16.02 10.84 -16.08
C GLU A 133 -16.21 10.64 -14.57
N GLY A 134 -15.66 9.55 -14.02
CA GLY A 134 -15.64 9.30 -12.57
C GLY A 134 -14.57 10.08 -11.82
N TYR A 135 -13.52 10.55 -12.49
CA TYR A 135 -12.32 11.10 -11.85
C TYR A 135 -12.57 12.32 -10.95
N PRO A 136 -13.40 13.33 -11.33
CA PRO A 136 -13.71 14.45 -10.45
C PRO A 136 -14.36 14.01 -9.11
N TYR A 137 -15.20 12.98 -9.17
CA TYR A 137 -15.86 12.42 -8.00
C TYR A 137 -14.88 11.63 -7.12
N PHE A 138 -13.92 10.92 -7.73
CA PHE A 138 -12.84 10.27 -6.99
C PHE A 138 -12.04 11.29 -6.17
N LEU A 139 -11.65 12.42 -6.78
CA LEU A 139 -10.91 13.48 -6.10
C LEU A 139 -11.70 14.08 -4.93
N ALA A 140 -12.99 14.36 -5.13
CA ALA A 140 -13.86 14.87 -4.06
C ALA A 140 -13.99 13.87 -2.90
N HIS A 141 -14.02 12.57 -3.19
CA HIS A 141 -14.05 11.53 -2.16
C HIS A 141 -12.71 11.36 -1.43
N GLU A 142 -11.56 11.51 -2.10
CA GLU A 142 -10.25 11.54 -1.43
C GLU A 142 -10.18 12.67 -0.40
N GLU A 143 -10.58 13.88 -0.79
CA GLU A 143 -10.57 15.02 0.13
C GLU A 143 -11.52 14.84 1.33
N ALA A 144 -12.68 14.20 1.10
CA ALA A 144 -13.61 13.89 2.18
C ALA A 144 -13.06 12.81 3.13
N LEU A 145 -12.39 11.78 2.59
CA LEU A 145 -11.81 10.68 3.37
C LEU A 145 -10.72 11.16 4.33
N ASP A 146 -9.91 12.14 3.93
CA ASP A 146 -8.88 12.74 4.78
C ASP A 146 -9.44 13.38 6.06
N ARG A 147 -10.74 13.69 6.08
CA ARG A 147 -11.42 14.34 7.23
C ARG A 147 -12.18 13.35 8.11
N ILE A 148 -12.24 12.07 7.72
CA ILE A 148 -12.95 11.02 8.46
C ILE A 148 -11.98 10.39 9.46
N PRO A 149 -12.35 10.24 10.75
CA PRO A 149 -11.51 9.57 11.73
C PRO A 149 -11.33 8.09 11.35
N MET A 150 -10.34 7.43 11.96
CA MET A 150 -10.15 5.98 11.77
C MET A 150 -11.43 5.21 12.14
N ARG A 151 -11.91 4.40 11.19
CA ARG A 151 -13.13 3.60 11.30
C ARG A 151 -12.92 2.18 10.82
N ALA A 152 -13.76 1.26 11.29
CA ALA A 152 -13.78 -0.11 10.76
C ALA A 152 -14.37 -0.10 9.34
N MET A 153 -13.87 -1.02 8.51
CA MET A 153 -14.35 -1.21 7.13
C MET A 153 -15.88 -1.33 7.07
N SER A 154 -16.48 -0.60 6.14
CA SER A 154 -17.94 -0.57 5.97
C SER A 154 -18.51 -1.95 5.62
N HIS A 155 -19.79 -2.17 5.90
CA HIS A 155 -20.48 -3.41 5.50
C HIS A 155 -20.42 -3.63 3.99
N LEU A 156 -20.54 -2.54 3.23
CA LEU A 156 -20.51 -2.57 1.77
C LEU A 156 -19.16 -3.05 1.24
N THR A 157 -18.06 -2.42 1.66
CA THR A 157 -16.72 -2.86 1.25
C THR A 157 -16.43 -4.27 1.76
N THR A 158 -16.85 -4.61 2.98
CA THR A 158 -16.66 -5.98 3.51
C THR A 158 -17.34 -7.02 2.60
N ALA A 159 -18.58 -6.75 2.15
CA ALA A 159 -19.29 -7.63 1.24
C ALA A 159 -18.63 -7.68 -0.16
N MET A 160 -18.18 -6.54 -0.69
CA MET A 160 -17.44 -6.48 -1.95
C MET A 160 -16.16 -7.32 -1.88
N MET A 161 -15.35 -7.12 -0.84
CA MET A 161 -14.12 -7.88 -0.63
C MET A 161 -14.38 -9.38 -0.47
N ALA A 162 -15.44 -9.76 0.25
CA ALA A 162 -15.83 -11.16 0.39
C ALA A 162 -16.28 -11.83 -0.93
N GLY A 163 -16.76 -11.04 -1.89
CA GLY A 163 -17.16 -11.52 -3.21
C GLY A 163 -16.01 -11.69 -4.21
N ILE A 164 -14.79 -11.29 -3.86
CA ILE A 164 -13.64 -11.33 -4.77
C ILE A 164 -13.00 -12.72 -4.77
N ASP A 165 -12.83 -13.31 -5.96
CA ASP A 165 -11.92 -14.44 -6.13
C ASP A 165 -10.46 -13.96 -6.06
N HIS A 166 -9.91 -13.94 -4.86
CA HIS A 166 -8.53 -13.52 -4.63
C HIS A 166 -7.50 -14.41 -5.33
N SER A 167 -7.84 -15.69 -5.60
CA SER A 167 -6.93 -16.61 -6.28
C SER A 167 -6.82 -16.26 -7.77
N GLU A 168 -7.96 -15.98 -8.41
CA GLU A 168 -8.04 -15.55 -9.81
C GLU A 168 -7.35 -14.21 -10.00
N VAL A 169 -7.67 -13.20 -9.16
CA VAL A 169 -7.06 -11.88 -9.27
C VAL A 169 -5.53 -11.95 -9.07
N ARG A 170 -5.05 -12.72 -8.10
CA ARG A 170 -3.61 -12.93 -7.89
C ARG A 170 -2.95 -13.61 -9.10
N ALA A 171 -3.60 -14.58 -9.72
CA ALA A 171 -3.10 -15.24 -10.92
C ALA A 171 -3.04 -14.28 -12.11
N ARG A 172 -4.12 -13.53 -12.38
CA ARG A 172 -4.19 -12.53 -13.46
C ARG A 172 -3.14 -11.45 -13.33
N ARG A 173 -2.94 -10.88 -12.12
CA ARG A 173 -1.90 -9.86 -11.91
C ARG A 173 -0.49 -10.37 -12.19
N ARG A 174 -0.18 -11.63 -11.81
CA ARG A 174 1.09 -12.27 -12.14
C ARG A 174 1.24 -12.48 -13.63
N SER A 175 0.21 -12.99 -14.31
CA SER A 175 0.22 -13.16 -15.76
C SER A 175 0.45 -11.84 -16.51
N ASN A 176 -0.22 -10.75 -16.09
CA ASN A 176 -0.04 -9.42 -16.68
C ASN A 176 1.41 -8.92 -16.51
N ARG A 177 2.00 -9.08 -15.32
CA ARG A 177 3.41 -8.75 -15.07
C ARG A 177 4.34 -9.55 -15.98
N ASP A 178 4.13 -10.87 -16.06
CA ASP A 178 4.98 -11.76 -16.85
C ASP A 178 4.89 -11.43 -18.35
N HIS A 179 3.70 -11.04 -18.83
CA HIS A 179 3.50 -10.55 -20.18
C HIS A 179 4.27 -9.25 -20.46
N LEU A 180 4.12 -8.23 -19.60
CA LEU A 180 4.79 -6.94 -19.76
C LEU A 180 6.32 -7.06 -19.66
N THR A 181 6.82 -7.89 -18.74
CA THR A 181 8.27 -8.14 -18.62
C THR A 181 8.82 -8.92 -19.82
N GLY A 182 8.03 -9.82 -20.41
CA GLY A 182 8.36 -10.49 -21.67
C GLY A 182 8.50 -9.50 -22.84
N ILE A 183 7.60 -8.52 -22.94
CA ILE A 183 7.67 -7.45 -23.96
C ILE A 183 8.89 -6.54 -23.74
N GLY A 184 9.16 -6.12 -22.50
CA GLY A 184 10.31 -5.26 -22.19
C GLY A 184 11.67 -5.91 -22.51
N ARG A 185 11.76 -7.24 -22.38
CA ARG A 185 12.96 -8.02 -22.75
C ARG A 185 13.14 -8.19 -24.26
N SER A 186 12.05 -8.27 -25.03
CA SER A 186 12.13 -8.37 -26.50
C SER A 186 12.40 -7.03 -27.20
N GLN A 187 12.20 -5.91 -26.50
CA GLN A 187 12.46 -4.55 -27.02
C GLN A 187 13.74 -3.90 -26.47
N SER A 188 14.48 -4.55 -25.57
CA SER A 188 15.79 -4.04 -25.13
C SER A 188 16.83 -4.27 -26.23
N PRO A 189 17.48 -3.22 -26.79
CA PRO A 189 18.56 -3.42 -27.73
C PRO A 189 19.69 -4.15 -27.02
N ALA A 190 20.06 -5.31 -27.55
CA ALA A 190 21.23 -6.05 -27.09
C ALA A 190 22.41 -5.07 -26.97
N HIS A 191 22.92 -4.91 -25.75
CA HIS A 191 24.08 -4.11 -25.46
C HIS A 191 25.23 -4.66 -26.32
N ARG A 192 25.51 -4.00 -27.45
CA ARG A 192 26.65 -4.37 -28.30
C ARG A 192 27.90 -4.09 -27.47
N PRO A 193 28.78 -5.07 -27.24
CA PRO A 193 30.03 -4.81 -26.55
C PRO A 193 30.83 -3.82 -27.39
N SER A 194 31.19 -2.70 -26.77
CA SER A 194 32.16 -1.74 -27.29
C SER A 194 33.45 -2.49 -27.60
N ARG A 195 33.78 -2.60 -28.89
CA ARG A 195 35.12 -3.01 -29.32
C ARG A 195 36.07 -1.86 -28.98
N CYS A 196 37.12 -2.18 -28.22
CA CYS A 196 38.33 -1.36 -28.10
C CYS A 196 38.97 -1.12 -29.47
#